data_AF-A0A497RX66-F1
#
_entry.id   AF-A0A497RX66-F1
#
_cell.length_a   1.000
_cell.length_b   1.000
_cell.length_c   1.000
_cell.angle_alpha   90.00
_cell.angle_beta   90.00
_cell.angle_gamma   90.00
#
_symmetry.space_group_name_H-M   'P 1'
#
loop_
_entity.id
_entity.type
_entity.pdbx_description
1 polymer ?
#
loop_
_entity_poly.entity_id
_entity_poly.type
_entity_poly.pdbx_seq_one_letter_code
_entity_poly.pdbx_strand_id
1 'polypeptide(L)' 'MKTGAKNRSFREMYKIICSECGAEAEVPFKPDGRRPVYCRECYMKRKRY' A
#
# COMPACT_ATOMS: atom_id res chain seq x y z
N MET A 1 -0.39 -0.74 -36.52
CA MET A 1 -0.66 0.17 -35.38
C MET A 1 -0.76 -0.66 -34.11
N LYS A 2 0.19 -0.54 -33.15
CA LYS A 2 0.18 -1.32 -31.89
C LYS A 2 -0.29 -0.44 -30.73
N THR A 3 -1.59 -0.32 -30.55
CA THR A 3 -2.20 0.36 -29.39
C THR A 3 -2.72 -0.68 -28.42
N GLY A 4 -1.81 -1.26 -27.64
CA GLY A 4 -2.15 -2.11 -26.49
C GLY A 4 -2.55 -1.21 -25.33
N ALA A 5 -3.83 -0.84 -25.29
CA ALA A 5 -4.46 -0.12 -24.19
C ALA A 5 -4.33 -0.96 -22.90
N LYS A 6 -3.28 -0.71 -22.12
CA LYS A 6 -3.20 -1.20 -20.74
C LYS A 6 -4.14 -0.33 -19.92
N ASN A 7 -5.35 -0.86 -19.72
CA ASN A 7 -6.31 -0.39 -18.73
C ASN A 7 -5.56 -0.25 -17.40
N ARG A 8 -5.07 0.96 -17.09
CA ARG A 8 -4.49 1.27 -15.78
C ARG A 8 -5.67 1.30 -14.85
N SER A 9 -6.06 0.12 -14.37
CA SER A 9 -7.01 -0.05 -13.28
C SER A 9 -6.62 0.97 -12.24
N PHE A 10 -7.47 1.98 -12.05
CA PHE A 10 -7.29 3.02 -11.05
C PHE A 10 -7.34 2.29 -9.71
N ARG A 11 -6.18 1.83 -9.23
CA ARG A 11 -6.07 1.17 -7.93
C ARG A 11 -6.39 2.25 -6.94
N GLU A 12 -7.52 2.12 -6.28
CA GLU A 12 -7.90 3.00 -5.17
C GLU A 12 -6.79 2.90 -4.12
N MET A 13 -6.06 4.00 -3.96
CA MET A 13 -5.00 4.12 -2.97
C MET A 13 -5.65 4.61 -1.68
N TYR A 14 -5.50 3.84 -0.62
CA TYR A 14 -6.00 4.17 0.70
C TYR A 14 -4.87 4.81 1.51
N LYS A 15 -5.11 6.02 2.03
CA LYS A 15 -4.22 6.68 2.98
C LYS A 15 -4.31 5.98 4.33
N ILE A 16 -3.17 5.58 4.87
CA ILE A 16 -3.05 4.89 6.15
C ILE A 16 -1.92 5.49 6.98
N ILE A 17 -2.01 5.32 8.29
CA ILE A 17 -0.94 5.65 9.23
C ILE A 17 -0.20 4.36 9.58
N CYS A 18 1.13 4.37 9.41
CA CYS A 18 1.95 3.22 9.77
C CYS A 18 1.91 2.98 11.28
N SER A 19 1.51 1.79 11.71
CA SER A 19 1.45 1.42 13.12
C SER A 19 2.83 1.21 13.76
N GLU A 20 3.92 1.17 12.97
CA GLU A 20 5.29 1.01 13.47
C GLU A 20 6.02 2.35 13.62
N CYS A 21 5.96 3.21 12.61
CA CYS A 21 6.67 4.50 12.61
C CYS A 21 5.77 5.74 12.69
N GLY A 22 4.45 5.59 12.57
CA GLY A 22 3.50 6.71 12.58
C GLY A 22 3.43 7.53 11.28
N ALA A 23 4.17 7.15 10.23
CA ALA A 23 4.18 7.87 8.95
C ALA A 23 2.91 7.63 8.12
N GLU A 24 2.46 8.65 7.40
CA GLU A 24 1.40 8.55 6.38
C GLU A 24 1.91 7.78 5.16
N ALA A 25 1.14 6.78 4.70
CA ALA A 25 1.46 6.00 3.51
C ALA A 25 0.20 5.70 2.69
N GLU A 26 0.39 5.39 1.41
CA GLU A 26 -0.68 5.06 0.49
C GLU A 26 -0.57 3.59 0.07
N VAL A 27 -1.61 2.81 0.35
CA VAL A 27 -1.63 1.37 0.10
C VAL A 27 -2.80 0.99 -0.81
N PRO A 28 -2.63 0.00 -1.71
CA PRO A 28 -3.68 -0.42 -2.64
C PRO A 28 -4.72 -1.35 -2.01
N PHE A 29 -4.79 -1.40 -0.68
CA PHE A 29 -5.70 -2.26 0.08
C PHE A 29 -6.41 -1.43 1.15
N LYS A 30 -7.67 -1.73 1.42
CA LYS A 30 -8.43 -1.04 2.45
C LYS A 30 -7.97 -1.49 3.84
N PRO A 31 -7.58 -0.59 4.75
CA PRO A 31 -7.26 -0.96 6.12
C PRO A 31 -8.53 -1.38 6.87
N ASP A 32 -8.54 -2.58 7.46
CA ASP A 32 -9.71 -3.11 8.18
C ASP A 32 -9.79 -2.63 9.64
N GLY A 33 -8.81 -1.86 10.13
CA GLY A 33 -8.69 -1.44 11.54
C GLY A 33 -8.40 -2.57 12.54
N ARG A 34 -8.59 -3.84 12.16
CA ARG A 34 -8.28 -5.03 12.96
C ARG A 34 -6.81 -5.43 12.91
N ARG A 35 -6.12 -5.12 11.81
CA ARG A 35 -4.70 -5.47 11.60
C ARG A 35 -3.87 -4.19 11.50
N PRO A 36 -2.68 -4.15 12.13
CA PRO A 36 -1.79 -3.02 12.02
C PRO A 36 -1.34 -2.86 10.56
N VAL A 37 -1.35 -1.60 10.10
CA VAL A 37 -0.99 -1.25 8.74
C VAL A 37 0.44 -0.73 8.73
N TYR A 38 1.23 -1.14 7.75
CA TYR A 38 2.64 -0.78 7.69
C TYR A 38 2.94 -0.05 6.38
N CYS A 39 3.79 0.97 6.45
CA CYS A 39 4.35 1.58 5.24
C CYS A 39 5.25 0.58 4.52
N ARG A 40 5.57 0.87 3.26
CA ARG A 40 6.41 0.00 2.42
C ARG A 40 7.76 -0.31 3.07
N GLU A 41 8.34 0.65 3.78
CA GLU A 41 9.64 0.52 4.45
C GLU A 41 9.57 -0.43 5.65
N CYS A 42 8.65 -0.20 6.60
CA CYS A 42 8.42 -1.09 7.75
C CYS A 42 8.03 -2.51 7.31
N TYR A 43 7.17 -2.61 6.29
CA TYR A 43 6.79 -3.89 5.72
C TYR A 43 7.99 -4.64 5.11
N MET A 44 8.84 -3.95 4.35
CA MET A 44 10.07 -4.54 3.79
C MET A 44 11.06 -4.96 4.88
N LYS A 45 11.20 -4.16 5.95
CA LYS A 45 12.05 -4.48 7.10
C LYS A 45 11.59 -5.76 7.80
N ARG A 46 10.28 -5.95 7.95
CA ARG A 46 9.68 -7.14 8.57
C ARG A 46 9.69 -8.38 7.69
N LYS A 47 9.54 -8.24 6.37
CA LYS A 47 9.52 -9.37 5.42
C LYS A 47 10.90 -10.03 5.20
N ARG A 48 11.99 -9.36 5.57
CA ARG A 48 13.36 -9.82 5.30
C ARG A 48 13.95 -10.71 6.40
N TYR A 49 13.20 -10.98 7.46
CA TYR A 49 13.48 -12.02 8.46
C TYR A 49 12.68 -13.28 8.16
#